data_AF-A0A934VNK7-F1
#
_entry.id   AF-A0A934VNK7-F1
#
_cell.length_a   1.000
_cell.length_b   1.000
_cell.length_c   1.000
_cell.angle_alpha   90.00
_cell.angle_beta   90.00
_cell.angle_gamma   90.00
#
_symmetry.space_group_name_H-M   'P 1'
#
loop_
_entity.id
_entity.type
_entity.pdbx_description
1 polymer ?
#
loop_
_entity_poly.entity_id
_entity_poly.type
_entity_poly.pdbx_seq_one_letter_code
_entity_poly.pdbx_strand_id
1 'polypeptide(L)'
;MKTFLTLAAFAGLAPAASAAIIWSGLQNIDIPAGLDGVSLDPFTGASQTTPDDDFTSTDVNFFLGGAGLRTSGDFLPARTGTEATSPVRNLLPGTSVDLSLTFGPDGVGASGGPGMEHLGDSAGQFASGEQGYLGFQLRNEGDTHFGWMRVTLTANGVGTIHEWAVADVADDPISVGAIPEPSSLLLTLLGATALLRRKR
;
A
#
# COMPACT_ATOMS: atom_id res chain seq x y z
N MET A 1 53.17 33.35 -17.91
CA MET A 1 51.74 33.52 -17.56
C MET A 1 51.25 32.19 -17.01
N LYS A 2 50.77 32.17 -15.76
CA LYS A 2 50.37 30.96 -15.05
C LYS A 2 48.87 30.73 -15.29
N THR A 3 48.53 29.72 -16.07
CA THR A 3 47.13 29.33 -16.32
C THR A 3 46.70 28.39 -15.19
N PHE A 4 45.83 28.87 -14.30
CA PHE A 4 45.21 28.04 -13.27
C PHE A 4 44.07 27.24 -13.91
N LEU A 5 44.18 25.91 -13.90
CA LEU A 5 43.10 25.00 -14.25
C LEU A 5 42.23 24.82 -13.00
N THR A 6 41.04 25.41 -12.98
CA THR A 6 40.07 25.19 -11.89
C THR A 6 39.32 23.89 -12.16
N LEU A 7 39.63 22.85 -11.40
CA LEU A 7 38.89 21.59 -11.40
C LEU A 7 37.61 21.80 -10.58
N ALA A 8 36.45 21.84 -11.24
CA ALA A 8 35.17 21.85 -10.55
C ALA A 8 34.91 20.44 -9.99
N ALA A 9 35.05 20.29 -8.68
CA ALA A 9 34.67 19.07 -7.98
C ALA A 9 33.14 18.93 -8.00
N PHE A 10 32.63 17.98 -8.76
CA PHE A 10 31.26 17.50 -8.59
C PHE A 10 31.23 16.66 -7.32
N ALA A 11 30.80 17.25 -6.20
CA ALA A 11 30.38 16.48 -5.05
C ALA A 11 29.14 15.67 -5.45
N GLY A 12 29.32 14.36 -5.66
CA GLY A 12 28.21 13.46 -5.89
C GLY A 12 27.35 13.42 -4.63
N LEU A 13 26.14 13.98 -4.69
CA LEU A 13 25.08 13.53 -3.79
C LEU A 13 24.81 12.08 -4.18
N ALA A 14 25.15 11.14 -3.30
CA ALA A 14 24.62 9.79 -3.41
C ALA A 14 23.09 9.91 -3.40
N PRO A 15 22.36 9.35 -4.38
CA PRO A 15 20.92 9.25 -4.24
C PRO A 15 20.64 8.49 -2.95
N ALA A 16 19.76 9.00 -2.10
CA ALA A 16 19.17 8.18 -1.06
C ALA A 16 18.60 6.93 -1.76
N ALA A 17 18.97 5.74 -1.30
CA ALA A 17 18.37 4.52 -1.81
C ALA A 17 16.88 4.58 -1.47
N SER A 18 16.07 4.99 -2.44
CA SER A 18 14.62 4.81 -2.37
C SER A 18 14.41 3.30 -2.52
N ALA A 19 13.74 2.68 -1.53
CA ALA A 19 13.31 1.30 -1.66
C ALA A 19 12.55 1.14 -2.97
N ALA A 20 12.86 0.10 -3.74
CA ALA A 20 12.10 -0.19 -4.94
C ALA A 20 10.65 -0.52 -4.52
N ILE A 21 9.67 0.10 -5.18
CA ILE A 21 8.25 -0.07 -4.89
C ILE A 21 7.60 -0.71 -6.10
N ILE A 22 6.89 -1.81 -5.87
CA ILE A 22 5.95 -2.39 -6.83
C ILE A 22 4.64 -1.65 -6.63
N TRP A 23 4.25 -0.80 -7.58
CA TRP A 23 3.01 -0.01 -7.52
C TRP A 23 2.02 -0.52 -8.56
N SER A 24 0.77 -0.70 -8.14
CA SER A 24 -0.30 -1.18 -9.01
C SER A 24 -0.69 -0.17 -10.10
N GLY A 25 -0.41 1.11 -9.89
CA GLY A 25 -1.15 2.16 -10.60
C GLY A 25 -2.59 2.28 -10.10
N LEU A 26 -3.36 3.21 -10.69
CA LEU A 26 -4.77 3.35 -10.38
C LEU A 26 -5.58 2.22 -11.03
N GLN A 27 -6.23 1.39 -10.21
CA GLN A 27 -6.99 0.22 -10.61
C GLN A 27 -8.51 0.45 -10.50
N ASN A 28 -8.97 1.01 -9.38
CA ASN A 28 -10.40 1.22 -9.06
C ASN A 28 -11.24 -0.06 -9.19
N ILE A 29 -10.91 -1.07 -8.41
CA ILE A 29 -11.63 -2.34 -8.34
C ILE A 29 -12.79 -2.18 -7.35
N ASP A 30 -14.02 -2.44 -7.80
CA ASP A 30 -15.19 -2.40 -6.93
C ASP A 30 -15.17 -3.56 -5.91
N ILE A 31 -15.53 -3.24 -4.67
CA ILE A 31 -15.82 -4.20 -3.62
C ILE A 31 -17.33 -4.38 -3.55
N PRO A 32 -17.90 -5.51 -4.01
CA PRO A 32 -19.34 -5.72 -4.01
C PRO A 32 -19.96 -5.63 -2.61
N ALA A 33 -21.23 -5.26 -2.55
CA ALA A 33 -22.02 -5.22 -1.31
C ALA A 33 -22.37 -6.63 -0.76
N GLY A 34 -22.07 -7.69 -1.51
CA GLY A 34 -22.36 -9.09 -1.16
C GLY A 34 -21.24 -9.74 -0.35
N LEU A 35 -21.48 -10.99 0.07
CA LEU A 35 -20.51 -11.79 0.82
C LEU A 35 -19.41 -12.38 -0.05
N ASP A 36 -19.63 -12.53 -1.36
CA ASP A 36 -18.63 -13.08 -2.27
C ASP A 36 -17.39 -12.18 -2.36
N GLY A 37 -17.62 -10.86 -2.43
CA GLY A 37 -16.55 -9.87 -2.38
C GLY A 37 -15.70 -9.79 -3.64
N VAL A 38 -14.45 -9.37 -3.44
CA VAL A 38 -13.38 -9.34 -4.44
C VAL A 38 -12.07 -9.80 -3.80
N SER A 39 -11.51 -10.86 -4.36
CA SER A 39 -10.20 -11.37 -3.99
C SER A 39 -9.09 -10.68 -4.79
N LEU A 40 -7.95 -10.44 -4.15
CA LEU A 40 -6.78 -9.76 -4.72
C LEU A 40 -5.47 -10.39 -4.20
N ASP A 41 -4.50 -10.54 -5.10
CA ASP A 41 -3.07 -10.69 -4.79
C ASP A 41 -2.39 -9.33 -5.00
N PRO A 42 -1.91 -8.66 -3.94
CA PRO A 42 -1.24 -7.37 -4.08
C PRO A 42 0.13 -7.43 -4.77
N PHE A 43 0.81 -8.57 -4.78
CA PHE A 43 2.12 -8.74 -5.40
C PHE A 43 2.01 -8.94 -6.91
N THR A 44 1.08 -9.80 -7.35
CA THR A 44 0.88 -10.09 -8.80
C THR A 44 -0.19 -9.22 -9.46
N GLY A 45 -1.10 -8.64 -8.66
CA GLY A 45 -2.26 -7.90 -9.13
C GLY A 45 -3.40 -8.78 -9.66
N ALA A 46 -3.33 -10.09 -9.49
CA ALA A 46 -4.43 -11.00 -9.82
C ALA A 46 -5.66 -10.67 -8.96
N SER A 47 -6.84 -10.58 -9.59
CA SER A 47 -8.09 -10.33 -8.87
C SER A 47 -9.26 -11.09 -9.48
N GLN A 48 -10.24 -11.42 -8.64
CA GLN A 48 -11.44 -12.15 -9.04
C GLN A 48 -12.63 -11.83 -8.14
N THR A 49 -13.84 -11.86 -8.71
CA THR A 49 -15.10 -11.62 -7.99
C THR A 49 -15.81 -12.93 -7.59
N THR A 50 -15.17 -14.07 -7.86
CA THR A 50 -15.57 -15.36 -7.31
C THR A 50 -14.66 -15.63 -6.10
N PRO A 51 -15.19 -16.00 -4.92
CA PRO A 51 -14.37 -16.23 -3.74
C PRO A 51 -13.26 -17.25 -4.02
N ASP A 52 -12.02 -16.87 -3.73
CA ASP A 52 -10.89 -17.79 -3.64
C ASP A 52 -10.81 -18.29 -2.19
N ASP A 53 -11.65 -19.27 -1.86
CA ASP A 53 -11.81 -19.73 -0.48
C ASP A 53 -10.51 -20.34 0.09
N ASP A 54 -9.62 -20.83 -0.76
CA ASP A 54 -8.37 -21.47 -0.36
C ASP A 54 -7.15 -20.57 -0.57
N PHE A 55 -7.32 -19.33 -1.04
CA PHE A 55 -6.24 -18.38 -1.34
C PHE A 55 -5.15 -18.99 -2.23
N THR A 56 -5.57 -19.71 -3.27
CA THR A 56 -4.66 -20.39 -4.20
C THR A 56 -4.01 -19.46 -5.21
N SER A 57 -4.64 -18.30 -5.44
CA SER A 57 -4.25 -17.33 -6.48
C SER A 57 -4.34 -15.88 -6.01
N THR A 58 -4.81 -15.67 -4.78
CA THR A 58 -5.04 -14.36 -4.15
C THR A 58 -4.73 -14.45 -2.67
N ASP A 59 -4.64 -13.31 -1.99
CA ASP A 59 -4.25 -13.26 -0.58
C ASP A 59 -5.26 -12.59 0.34
N VAL A 60 -6.14 -11.77 -0.23
CA VAL A 60 -7.13 -11.02 0.55
C VAL A 60 -8.45 -10.96 -0.20
N ASN A 61 -9.57 -11.13 0.51
CA ASN A 61 -10.92 -10.93 -0.01
C ASN A 61 -11.64 -9.83 0.78
N PHE A 62 -12.02 -8.76 0.09
CA PHE A 62 -12.88 -7.70 0.64
C PHE A 62 -14.33 -7.98 0.28
N PHE A 63 -15.25 -7.92 1.25
CA PHE A 63 -16.68 -8.18 1.03
C PHE A 63 -17.55 -7.17 1.79
N LEU A 64 -18.85 -7.15 1.48
CA LEU A 64 -19.82 -6.18 2.06
C LEU A 64 -19.35 -4.72 1.93
N GLY A 65 -18.91 -4.33 0.74
CA GLY A 65 -18.41 -2.97 0.50
C GLY A 65 -17.12 -2.64 1.26
N GLY A 66 -16.42 -3.65 1.76
CA GLY A 66 -15.20 -3.52 2.55
C GLY A 66 -15.45 -3.49 4.06
N ALA A 67 -16.70 -3.62 4.51
CA ALA A 67 -17.01 -3.84 5.91
C ALA A 67 -16.50 -5.21 6.39
N GLY A 68 -16.32 -6.19 5.50
CA GLY A 68 -15.70 -7.48 5.79
C GLY A 68 -14.37 -7.66 5.06
N LEU A 69 -13.44 -8.33 5.72
CA LEU A 69 -12.14 -8.71 5.19
C LEU A 69 -11.80 -10.14 5.61
N ARG A 70 -11.42 -10.97 4.63
CA ARG A 70 -10.82 -12.29 4.87
C ARG A 70 -9.42 -12.29 4.30
N THR A 71 -8.47 -12.89 5.01
CA THR A 71 -7.06 -12.86 4.62
C THR A 71 -6.44 -14.25 4.64
N SER A 72 -5.45 -14.47 3.79
CA SER A 72 -4.58 -15.64 3.80
C SER A 72 -3.60 -15.58 4.99
N GLY A 73 -2.88 -16.68 5.21
CA GLY A 73 -1.74 -16.71 6.14
C GLY A 73 -0.58 -15.80 5.72
N ASP A 74 -0.52 -15.45 4.44
CA ASP A 74 0.56 -14.69 3.86
C ASP A 74 0.27 -13.18 3.84
N PHE A 75 -1.00 -12.75 3.79
CA PHE A 75 -1.39 -11.34 3.89
C PHE A 75 -2.02 -11.02 5.25
N LEU A 76 -1.39 -10.13 6.02
CA LEU A 76 -1.91 -9.69 7.31
C LEU A 76 -2.03 -8.16 7.34
N PRO A 77 -3.23 -7.59 7.52
CA PRO A 77 -3.42 -6.15 7.61
C PRO A 77 -3.02 -5.62 8.99
N ALA A 78 -2.65 -4.34 9.04
CA ALA A 78 -2.40 -3.64 10.29
C ALA A 78 -3.70 -3.50 11.09
N ARG A 79 -3.67 -3.91 12.35
CA ARG A 79 -4.82 -3.98 13.25
C ARG A 79 -4.60 -3.22 14.55
N THR A 80 -5.68 -2.98 15.27
CA THR A 80 -5.63 -2.41 16.63
C THR A 80 -5.25 -3.43 17.71
N GLY A 81 -5.32 -4.73 17.39
CA GLY A 81 -5.06 -5.85 18.30
C GLY A 81 -4.52 -7.07 17.55
N THR A 82 -4.27 -8.15 18.30
CA THR A 82 -3.59 -9.36 17.82
C THR A 82 -4.54 -10.43 17.26
N GLU A 83 -5.85 -10.22 17.32
CA GLU A 83 -6.83 -11.19 16.80
C GLU A 83 -7.20 -10.87 15.35
N ALA A 84 -7.55 -11.90 14.54
CA ALA A 84 -8.03 -11.73 13.16
C ALA A 84 -9.33 -10.89 13.07
N THR A 85 -10.07 -10.83 14.16
CA THR A 85 -11.29 -10.03 14.27
C THR A 85 -11.02 -8.60 14.75
N SER A 86 -9.80 -8.28 15.19
CA SER A 86 -9.44 -6.92 15.61
C SER A 86 -9.60 -5.93 14.45
N PRO A 87 -10.15 -4.72 14.67
CA PRO A 87 -10.32 -3.72 13.64
C PRO A 87 -9.05 -3.46 12.83
N VAL A 88 -9.19 -3.47 11.50
CA VAL A 88 -8.16 -2.96 10.57
C VAL A 88 -8.01 -1.46 10.79
N ARG A 89 -6.77 -0.97 10.78
CA ARG A 89 -6.47 0.44 11.02
C ARG A 89 -6.44 1.23 9.72
N ASN A 90 -7.13 2.36 9.72
CA ASN A 90 -6.91 3.43 8.76
C ASN A 90 -5.64 4.21 9.16
N LEU A 91 -4.67 4.27 8.25
CA LEU A 91 -3.38 4.92 8.43
C LEU A 91 -3.35 6.27 7.72
N LEU A 92 -2.59 7.21 8.29
CA LEU A 92 -2.36 8.49 7.64
C LEU A 92 -1.28 8.36 6.55
N PRO A 93 -1.36 9.14 5.46
CA PRO A 93 -0.26 9.25 4.50
C PRO A 93 1.08 9.55 5.17
N GLY A 94 2.15 8.90 4.72
CA GLY A 94 3.49 9.01 5.30
C GLY A 94 3.73 8.16 6.56
N THR A 95 2.71 7.47 7.09
CA THR A 95 2.92 6.48 8.16
C THR A 95 3.82 5.36 7.64
N SER A 96 4.84 4.96 8.41
CA SER A 96 5.65 3.79 8.08
C SER A 96 4.84 2.51 8.31
N VAL A 97 4.84 1.61 7.34
CA VAL A 97 4.36 0.24 7.46
C VAL A 97 5.58 -0.65 7.63
N ASP A 98 5.73 -1.17 8.84
CA ASP A 98 6.82 -2.04 9.28
C ASP A 98 6.39 -2.80 10.55
N LEU A 99 7.33 -3.53 11.17
CA LEU A 99 7.12 -4.33 12.37
C LEU A 99 6.72 -3.54 13.64
N SER A 100 6.69 -2.20 13.60
CA SER A 100 6.12 -1.40 14.69
C SER A 100 4.58 -1.42 14.71
N LEU A 101 3.94 -1.83 13.60
CA LEU A 101 2.50 -2.06 13.53
C LEU A 101 2.14 -3.46 14.05
N THR A 102 0.92 -3.60 14.54
CA THR A 102 0.37 -4.90 14.94
C THR A 102 -0.28 -5.57 13.75
N PHE A 103 0.16 -6.78 13.42
CA PHE A 103 -0.46 -7.66 12.43
C PHE A 103 -1.06 -8.86 13.17
N GLY A 104 -2.38 -9.04 13.08
CA GLY A 104 -3.07 -10.23 13.62
C GLY A 104 -2.96 -11.42 12.64
N PRO A 105 -3.34 -12.64 13.06
CA PRO A 105 -3.30 -13.82 12.20
C PRO A 105 -4.32 -13.75 11.06
N ASP A 106 -4.28 -14.75 10.19
CA ASP A 106 -5.26 -14.96 9.14
C ASP A 106 -6.66 -15.23 9.71
N GLY A 107 -7.66 -15.02 8.86
CA GLY A 107 -9.05 -15.26 9.21
C GLY A 107 -9.97 -14.17 8.71
N VAL A 108 -11.14 -14.08 9.33
CA VAL A 108 -12.21 -13.15 8.95
C VAL A 108 -12.39 -12.08 10.01
N GLY A 109 -12.31 -10.82 9.62
CA GLY A 109 -12.68 -9.67 10.44
C GLY A 109 -13.75 -8.84 9.73
N ALA A 110 -14.78 -8.41 10.46
CA ALA A 110 -15.83 -7.57 9.90
C ALA A 110 -16.27 -6.48 10.89
N SER A 111 -16.61 -5.32 10.35
CA SER A 111 -17.28 -4.23 11.08
C SER A 111 -18.75 -4.59 11.34
N GLY A 112 -19.24 -4.31 12.55
CA GLY A 112 -20.67 -4.49 12.91
C GLY A 112 -20.94 -5.15 14.26
N GLY A 113 -19.90 -5.61 14.98
CA GLY A 113 -19.99 -6.09 16.35
C GLY A 113 -19.28 -5.15 17.33
N PRO A 114 -19.73 -5.02 18.60
CA PRO A 114 -19.13 -4.10 19.57
C PRO A 114 -17.62 -4.30 19.75
N GLY A 115 -16.83 -3.26 19.43
CA GLY A 115 -15.37 -3.29 19.54
C GLY A 115 -14.64 -3.89 18.35
N MET A 116 -15.37 -4.24 17.28
CA MET A 116 -14.86 -4.89 16.06
C MET A 116 -14.96 -3.96 14.84
N GLU A 117 -15.24 -2.67 15.05
CA GLU A 117 -15.53 -1.73 13.99
C GLU A 117 -14.25 -1.08 13.44
N HIS A 118 -13.84 -1.46 12.22
CA HIS A 118 -12.89 -0.67 11.44
C HIS A 118 -13.56 0.46 10.66
N LEU A 119 -14.88 0.38 10.44
CA LEU A 119 -15.69 1.50 9.93
C LEU A 119 -16.27 2.33 11.08
N GLY A 120 -16.10 3.65 11.03
CA GLY A 120 -16.64 4.57 12.03
C GLY A 120 -15.95 5.95 12.03
N ASP A 121 -16.32 6.79 12.99
CA ASP A 121 -15.86 8.18 13.07
C ASP A 121 -14.70 8.38 14.07
N SER A 122 -14.22 7.31 14.70
CA SER A 122 -13.12 7.41 15.67
C SER A 122 -11.75 7.46 14.97
N ALA A 123 -10.75 7.99 15.66
CA ALA A 123 -9.39 8.04 15.16
C ALA A 123 -8.87 6.63 14.79
N GLY A 124 -8.34 6.50 13.57
CA GLY A 124 -7.84 5.22 13.05
C GLY A 124 -8.91 4.29 12.48
N GLN A 125 -10.18 4.71 12.43
CA GLN A 125 -11.23 4.03 11.66
C GLN A 125 -11.34 4.61 10.25
N PHE A 126 -11.95 3.84 9.35
CA PHE A 126 -12.35 4.27 8.02
C PHE A 126 -13.73 4.94 8.11
N ALA A 127 -13.83 6.20 7.71
CA ALA A 127 -15.12 6.83 7.53
C ALA A 127 -15.83 6.24 6.30
N SER A 128 -17.10 5.85 6.45
CA SER A 128 -17.84 5.18 5.38
C SER A 128 -17.97 6.10 4.15
N GLY A 129 -17.53 5.63 2.99
CA GLY A 129 -17.58 6.37 1.73
C GLY A 129 -16.41 7.34 1.52
N GLU A 130 -15.49 7.43 2.48
CA GLU A 130 -14.30 8.26 2.37
C GLU A 130 -13.07 7.43 2.02
N GLN A 131 -12.05 8.08 1.45
CA GLN A 131 -10.77 7.42 1.19
C GLN A 131 -9.98 7.23 2.48
N GLY A 132 -9.40 6.05 2.63
CA GLY A 132 -8.46 5.71 3.68
C GLY A 132 -7.35 4.81 3.15
N TYR A 133 -6.40 4.51 4.03
CA TYR A 133 -5.27 3.65 3.73
C TYR A 133 -5.19 2.52 4.75
N LEU A 134 -5.10 1.28 4.28
CA LEU A 134 -4.70 0.15 5.12
C LEU A 134 -3.22 -0.17 4.85
N GLY A 135 -2.47 -0.45 5.91
CA GLY A 135 -1.14 -1.06 5.81
C GLY A 135 -1.24 -2.57 5.94
N PHE A 136 -0.32 -3.31 5.35
CA PHE A 136 -0.27 -4.77 5.45
C PHE A 136 1.18 -5.28 5.40
N GLN A 137 1.37 -6.48 5.94
CA GLN A 137 2.49 -7.33 5.59
C GLN A 137 2.01 -8.43 4.64
N LEU A 138 2.86 -8.81 3.70
CA LEU A 138 2.63 -9.87 2.73
C LEU A 138 3.85 -10.78 2.68
N ARG A 139 3.65 -12.10 2.69
CA ARG A 139 4.72 -13.06 2.54
C ARG A 139 4.75 -13.58 1.11
N ASN A 140 5.84 -13.33 0.40
CA ASN A 140 6.04 -13.78 -0.98
C ASN A 140 7.32 -14.59 -1.06
N GLU A 141 7.26 -15.80 -1.64
CA GLU A 141 8.39 -16.74 -1.74
C GLU A 141 9.14 -17.04 -0.42
N GLY A 142 8.50 -16.77 0.73
CA GLY A 142 9.08 -16.98 2.06
C GLY A 142 9.64 -15.73 2.72
N ASP A 143 9.68 -14.60 2.02
CA ASP A 143 10.16 -13.31 2.52
C ASP A 143 8.97 -12.40 2.89
N THR A 144 9.16 -11.54 3.89
CA THR A 144 8.14 -10.58 4.32
C THR A 144 8.32 -9.27 3.57
N HIS A 145 7.23 -8.75 3.02
CA HIS A 145 7.16 -7.46 2.36
C HIS A 145 6.10 -6.59 3.03
N PHE A 146 6.34 -5.29 3.11
CA PHE A 146 5.35 -4.34 3.63
C PHE A 146 4.66 -3.60 2.49
N GLY A 147 3.38 -3.30 2.68
CA GLY A 147 2.57 -2.63 1.67
C GLY A 147 1.50 -1.72 2.24
N TRP A 148 0.93 -0.91 1.37
CA TRP A 148 -0.24 -0.09 1.67
C TRP A 148 -1.25 -0.19 0.54
N MET A 149 -2.53 0.00 0.85
CA MET A 149 -3.62 0.04 -0.12
C MET A 149 -4.55 1.20 0.19
N ARG A 150 -4.87 1.99 -0.85
CA ARG A 150 -5.87 3.07 -0.77
C ARG A 150 -7.23 2.52 -1.12
N VAL A 151 -8.18 2.72 -0.21
CA VAL A 151 -9.53 2.14 -0.31
C VAL A 151 -10.58 3.18 0.02
N THR A 152 -11.78 2.99 -0.52
CA THR A 152 -13.02 3.57 0.01
C THR A 152 -13.89 2.41 0.48
N LEU A 153 -14.08 2.33 1.79
CA LEU A 153 -14.91 1.29 2.40
C LEU A 153 -16.29 1.87 2.73
N THR A 154 -17.33 1.06 2.61
CA THR A 154 -18.71 1.48 2.90
C THR A 154 -19.35 0.52 3.88
N ALA A 155 -20.14 1.05 4.81
CA ALA A 155 -20.93 0.22 5.73
C ALA A 155 -22.14 -0.44 5.02
N ASN A 156 -22.63 0.22 3.95
CA ASN A 156 -23.73 -0.25 3.13
C ASN A 156 -23.47 0.21 1.69
N GLY A 157 -23.21 -0.74 0.78
CA GLY A 157 -23.02 -0.44 -0.64
C GLY A 157 -21.75 -1.04 -1.22
N VAL A 158 -21.31 -0.45 -2.33
CA VAL A 158 -20.10 -0.84 -3.06
C VAL A 158 -18.94 0.00 -2.54
N GLY A 159 -17.87 -0.67 -2.12
CA GLY A 159 -16.59 -0.03 -1.81
C GLY A 159 -15.66 -0.06 -3.02
N THR A 160 -14.43 0.43 -2.86
CA THR A 160 -13.44 0.46 -3.94
C THR A 160 -12.03 0.25 -3.40
N ILE A 161 -11.24 -0.58 -4.08
CA ILE A 161 -9.78 -0.63 -3.97
C ILE A 161 -9.22 0.26 -5.09
N HIS A 162 -8.64 1.40 -4.72
CA HIS A 162 -8.15 2.36 -5.71
C HIS A 162 -6.80 1.96 -6.29
N GLU A 163 -5.86 1.64 -5.42
CA GLU A 163 -4.48 1.30 -5.76
C GLU A 163 -3.77 0.73 -4.52
N TRP A 164 -2.62 0.11 -4.74
CA TRP A 164 -1.75 -0.37 -3.68
C TRP A 164 -0.28 -0.34 -4.13
N ALA A 165 0.59 -0.46 -3.15
CA ALA A 165 2.01 -0.63 -3.38
C ALA A 165 2.63 -1.56 -2.34
N VAL A 166 3.68 -2.26 -2.75
CA VAL A 166 4.46 -3.21 -1.94
C VAL A 166 5.94 -2.85 -2.06
N ALA A 167 6.68 -2.93 -0.96
CA ALA A 167 8.13 -2.86 -0.97
C ALA A 167 8.70 -4.06 -1.74
N ASP A 168 9.49 -3.83 -2.78
CA ASP A 168 10.12 -4.86 -3.60
C ASP A 168 11.24 -5.60 -2.84
N VAL A 169 11.83 -4.93 -1.84
CA VAL A 169 12.87 -5.49 -0.98
C VAL A 169 12.22 -6.05 0.29
N ALA A 170 12.62 -7.26 0.65
CA ALA A 170 12.17 -7.91 1.87
C ALA A 170 12.53 -7.09 3.12
N ASP A 171 11.62 -7.06 4.08
CA ASP A 171 11.70 -6.36 5.37
C ASP A 171 11.88 -4.82 5.28
N ASP A 172 11.92 -4.24 4.09
CA ASP A 172 12.05 -2.79 3.91
C ASP A 172 10.72 -2.08 4.26
N PRO A 173 10.75 -1.06 5.13
CA PRO A 173 9.56 -0.29 5.46
C PRO A 173 9.05 0.47 4.24
N ILE A 174 7.73 0.61 4.14
CA ILE A 174 7.09 1.46 3.13
C ILE A 174 6.26 2.56 3.78
N SER A 175 6.42 3.80 3.31
CA SER A 175 5.55 4.89 3.74
C SER A 175 4.21 4.83 3.01
N VAL A 176 3.10 4.97 3.74
CA VAL A 176 1.76 5.01 3.15
C VAL A 176 1.67 6.12 2.10
N GLY A 177 1.22 5.76 0.90
CA GLY A 177 1.11 6.66 -0.25
C GLY A 177 2.41 6.86 -1.02
N ALA A 178 3.50 6.17 -0.66
CA ALA A 178 4.72 6.17 -1.46
C ALA A 178 4.48 5.45 -2.78
N ILE A 179 4.78 6.15 -3.88
CA ILE A 179 4.78 5.63 -5.24
C ILE A 179 6.20 5.78 -5.82
N PRO A 180 6.58 5.00 -6.85
CA PRO A 180 7.87 5.15 -7.50
C PRO A 180 8.13 6.60 -7.90
N GLU A 181 9.28 7.15 -7.49
CA GLU A 181 9.64 8.51 -7.91
C GLU A 181 9.71 8.59 -9.44
N PRO A 182 9.11 9.61 -10.07
CA PRO A 182 9.24 9.80 -11.51
C PRO A 182 10.70 10.11 -11.83
N SER A 183 11.44 9.09 -12.29
CA SER A 183 12.84 9.10 -12.75
C SER A 183 13.57 10.44 -12.53
N SER A 184 13.85 10.79 -11.27
CA SER A 184 14.32 12.12 -10.85
C SER A 184 15.65 12.49 -11.54
N LEU A 185 16.43 11.48 -11.93
CA LEU A 185 17.64 11.57 -12.76
C LEU A 185 17.35 12.03 -14.20
N LEU A 186 16.27 11.57 -14.82
CA LEU A 186 15.87 12.03 -16.15
C LEU A 186 15.46 13.51 -16.10
N LEU A 187 14.73 13.92 -15.06
CA LEU A 187 14.31 15.31 -14.86
C LEU A 187 15.51 16.24 -14.61
N THR A 188 16.48 15.81 -13.82
CA THR A 188 17.71 16.59 -13.60
C THR A 188 18.57 16.68 -14.85
N LEU A 189 18.72 15.59 -15.62
CA LEU A 189 19.43 15.61 -16.90
C LEU A 189 18.74 16.48 -17.95
N LEU A 190 17.40 16.41 -18.05
CA LEU A 190 16.60 17.29 -18.92
C LEU A 190 16.70 18.76 -18.49
N GLY A 191 16.65 19.04 -17.20
CA GLY A 191 16.85 20.39 -16.65
C GLY A 191 18.25 20.94 -16.95
N ALA A 192 19.30 20.14 -16.76
CA ALA A 192 20.68 20.51 -17.04
C ALA A 192 20.90 20.78 -18.54
N THR A 193 20.35 19.95 -19.43
CA THR A 193 20.46 20.16 -20.88
C THR A 193 19.69 21.40 -21.36
N ALA A 194 18.52 21.69 -20.79
CA ALA A 194 17.76 22.91 -21.08
C ALA A 194 18.52 24.18 -20.64
N LEU A 195 19.17 24.15 -19.47
CA LEU A 195 19.99 25.26 -18.96
C LEU A 195 21.25 25.49 -19.82
N LEU A 196 21.88 24.42 -20.31
CA LEU A 196 23.03 24.50 -21.21
C LEU A 196 22.67 25.06 -22.59
N ARG A 197 21.46 24.78 -23.09
CA ARG A 197 20.95 25.36 -24.36
C ARG A 197 20.58 26.83 -24.25
N ARG A 198 20.12 27.30 -23.09
CA ARG A 198 19.74 28.71 -22.87
C ARG A 198 20.94 29.66 -22.76
N LYS A 199 22.15 29.15 -22.51
CA LYS A 199 23.40 29.93 -22.40
C LYS A 199 24.20 30.00 -23.70
N ARG A 200 23.68 29.47 -24.81
CA ARG A 200 24.18 29.67 -26.17
C ARG A 200 23.24 30.59 -26.92
#